data_AF-B0TJT0-F1
#
_entry.id   AF-B0TJT0-F1
#
_cell.length_a   1.000
_cell.length_b   1.000
_cell.length_c   1.000
_cell.angle_alpha   90.00
_cell.angle_beta   90.00
_cell.angle_gamma   90.00
#
_symmetry.space_group_name_H-M   'P 1'
#
loop_
_entity.id
_entity.type
_entity.pdbx_description
1 polymer ?
#
loop_
_entity_poly.entity_id
_entity_poly.type
_entity_poly.pdbx_seq_one_letter_code
_entity_poly.pdbx_strand_id
1 'polypeptide(L)' 'MAKGSSINGNGGGKNGGNTSYTITGRGNVARSQMVKEVKQGQHPDSHIYKRNNIEYVRNNPNNNKPDNIND' A
#
# COMPACT_ATOMS: atom_id res chain seq x y z
N MET A 1 18.89 5.36 -1.31
CA MET A 1 17.54 5.93 -1.52
C MET A 1 16.62 4.79 -1.92
N ALA A 2 15.71 4.35 -1.04
CA ALA A 2 14.75 3.31 -1.40
C ALA A 2 13.74 3.90 -2.39
N LYS A 3 13.84 3.50 -3.67
CA LYS A 3 12.84 3.81 -4.70
C LYS A 3 11.59 2.99 -4.39
N GLY A 4 10.51 3.67 -4.04
CA GLY A 4 9.23 3.11 -3.67
C GLY A 4 9.15 2.78 -2.20
N SER A 5 8.37 3.57 -1.45
CA SER A 5 7.94 3.21 -0.10
C SER A 5 7.29 1.84 -0.16
N SER A 6 8.05 0.79 0.19
CA SER A 6 7.56 -0.58 0.16
C SER A 6 6.67 -0.75 1.39
N ILE A 7 5.39 -0.44 1.21
CA ILE A 7 4.34 -0.59 2.22
C ILE A 7 3.89 -2.06 2.18
N ASN A 8 4.08 -2.77 3.29
CA ASN A 8 3.56 -4.11 3.47
C ASN A 8 2.31 -4.07 4.34
N GLY A 9 1.24 -4.71 3.89
CA GLY A 9 0.04 -4.91 4.70
C GLY A 9 0.32 -5.96 5.78
N ASN A 10 0.08 -5.62 7.04
CA ASN A 10 0.36 -6.54 8.16
C ASN A 10 -0.82 -7.48 8.48
N GLY A 11 -1.90 -7.45 7.68
CA GLY A 11 -3.13 -8.16 8.01
C GLY A 11 -3.76 -7.68 9.33
N GLY A 12 -4.68 -8.46 9.89
CA GLY A 12 -5.23 -8.24 11.24
C GLY A 12 -6.66 -7.65 11.32
N GLY A 13 -7.30 -7.37 10.19
CA GLY A 13 -8.69 -6.91 10.14
C GLY A 13 -9.69 -8.04 9.98
N LYS A 14 -10.90 -7.87 10.52
CA LYS A 14 -12.04 -8.78 10.31
C LYS A 14 -12.27 -8.93 8.79
N ASN A 15 -12.28 -10.17 8.29
CA ASN A 15 -12.32 -10.53 6.85
C ASN A 15 -11.03 -10.31 6.03
N GLY A 16 -9.84 -10.37 6.67
CA GLY A 16 -8.56 -10.32 5.97
C GLY A 16 -8.12 -8.93 5.51
N GLY A 17 -8.68 -7.87 6.12
CA GLY A 17 -8.25 -6.49 5.87
C GLY A 17 -6.95 -6.14 6.60
N ASN A 18 -6.23 -5.12 6.11
CA ASN A 18 -5.05 -4.59 6.82
C ASN A 18 -5.49 -3.60 7.90
N THR A 19 -5.09 -3.79 9.16
CA THR A 19 -5.29 -2.78 10.23
C THR A 19 -4.08 -1.89 10.43
N SER A 20 -2.90 -2.36 10.04
CA SER A 20 -1.64 -1.63 10.03
C SER A 20 -0.82 -1.97 8.79
N TYR A 21 0.18 -1.13 8.53
CA TYR A 21 1.10 -1.25 7.42
C TYR A 21 2.52 -1.07 7.92
N THR A 22 3.45 -1.88 7.42
CA THR A 22 4.87 -1.69 7.65
C THR A 22 5.46 -0.88 6.50
N ILE A 23 6.04 0.27 6.80
CA ILE A 23 6.81 1.04 5.83
C ILE A 23 8.28 0.69 6.04
N THR A 24 8.93 0.18 5.00
CA THR A 24 10.35 -0.17 5.03
C THR A 24 11.18 1.06 5.46
N GLY A 25 11.98 0.91 6.52
CA GLY A 25 12.81 1.99 7.07
C GLY A 25 12.10 2.95 8.03
N ARG A 26 10.79 2.82 8.26
CA ARG A 26 10.02 3.61 9.24
C ARG A 26 9.30 2.76 10.28
N GLY A 27 8.91 1.54 9.94
CA GLY A 27 8.18 0.62 10.81
C GLY A 27 6.67 0.69 10.64
N ASN A 28 5.93 0.32 11.68
CA ASN A 28 4.48 0.12 11.62
C ASN A 28 3.70 1.44 11.70
N VAL A 29 2.71 1.58 10.83
CA VAL A 29 1.79 2.70 10.74
C VAL A 29 0.35 2.18 10.75
N ALA A 30 -0.52 2.81 11.54
CA ALA A 30 -1.94 2.46 11.59
C ALA A 30 -2.64 2.77 10.25
N ARG A 31 -3.68 2.00 9.90
CA ARG A 31 -4.43 2.19 8.63
C ARG A 31 -4.94 3.61 8.43
N SER A 32 -5.51 4.23 9.45
CA SER A 32 -6.07 5.59 9.37
C SER A 32 -5.00 6.61 8.98
N GLN A 33 -3.83 6.52 9.61
CA GLN A 33 -2.70 7.38 9.29
C GLN A 33 -2.18 7.10 7.88
N MET A 34 -2.06 5.83 7.50
CA MET A 34 -1.57 5.45 6.19
C MET A 34 -2.50 5.94 5.06
N VAL A 35 -3.82 5.82 5.24
CA VAL A 35 -4.83 6.38 4.32
C VAL A 35 -4.68 7.90 4.20
N LYS A 36 -4.46 8.61 5.31
CA LYS A 36 -4.25 10.07 5.31
C LYS A 36 -3.00 10.46 4.52
N GLU A 37 -1.89 9.78 4.75
CA GLU A 37 -0.62 10.08 4.08
C GLU A 37 -0.69 9.84 2.57
N VAL A 38 -1.37 8.78 2.12
CA VAL A 38 -1.62 8.54 0.67
C VAL A 38 -2.50 9.64 0.07
N LYS A 39 -3.58 10.05 0.76
CA LYS A 39 -4.42 11.17 0.31
C LYS A 39 -3.67 12.50 0.24
N GLN A 40 -2.59 12.64 1.00
CA GLN A 40 -1.70 13.80 0.96
C GLN A 40 -0.58 13.67 -0.08
N GLY A 41 -0.54 12.58 -0.86
CA GLY A 41 0.47 12.37 -1.91
C GLY A 41 1.85 11.94 -1.40
N GLN A 42 1.99 11.56 -0.12
CA GLN A 42 3.28 11.15 0.46
C GLN A 42 3.75 9.76 -0.01
N HIS A 43 2.85 8.99 -0.64
CA HIS A 43 3.12 7.64 -1.13
C HIS A 43 2.70 7.56 -2.60
N PRO A 44 3.52 8.08 -3.54
CA PRO A 44 3.16 8.16 -4.96
C PRO A 44 2.96 6.79 -5.61
N ASP A 45 3.60 5.75 -5.04
CA ASP A 45 3.50 4.37 -5.50
C ASP A 45 2.34 3.59 -4.84
N SER A 46 1.43 4.29 -4.17
CA SER A 46 0.28 3.70 -3.48
C SER A 46 -1.01 4.45 -3.76
N HIS A 47 -2.14 3.77 -3.67
CA HIS A 47 -3.46 4.34 -3.84
C HIS A 47 -4.44 3.87 -2.76
N ILE A 48 -5.54 4.62 -2.61
CA ILE A 48 -6.64 4.25 -1.73
C ILE A 48 -7.54 3.24 -2.45
N TYR A 49 -7.75 2.09 -1.81
CA TYR A 49 -8.71 1.08 -2.23
C TYR A 49 -9.87 1.02 -1.23
N LYS A 50 -11.10 1.21 -1.71
CA LYS A 50 -12.30 1.17 -0.86
C LYS A 50 -13.02 -0.16 -1.04
N ARG A 51 -13.25 -0.90 0.05
CA ARG A 51 -14.03 -2.15 0.07
C ARG A 51 -15.04 -2.10 1.21
N ASN A 52 -16.32 -2.33 0.91
CA ASN A 52 -17.42 -2.30 1.89
C ASN A 52 -17.40 -1.02 2.76
N ASN A 53 -17.21 0.14 2.14
CA ASN A 53 -17.05 1.44 2.80
C ASN A 53 -15.81 1.63 3.69
N ILE A 54 -14.90 0.67 3.72
CA ILE A 54 -13.63 0.77 4.44
C ILE A 54 -12.50 1.08 3.46
N GLU A 55 -11.74 2.14 3.73
CA GLU A 55 -10.56 2.53 2.96
C GLU A 55 -9.31 1.78 3.42
N TYR A 56 -8.57 1.24 2.46
CA TYR A 56 -7.30 0.55 2.60
C TYR A 56 -6.27 1.20 1.68
N VAL A 57 -4.99 0.93 1.94
CA VAL A 57 -3.89 1.36 1.09
C VAL A 57 -3.37 0.14 0.35
N ARG A 58 -3.15 0.28 -0.96
CA ARG A 58 -2.53 -0.74 -1.81
C ARG A 58 -1.40 -0.11 -2.61
N ASN A 59 -0.34 -0.87 -2.84
CA ASN A 59 0.69 -0.49 -3.79
C ASN A 59 0.12 -0.53 -5.21
N ASN A 60 0.63 0.35 -6.05
CA ASN A 60 0.32 0.36 -7.46
C ASN A 60 0.89 -0.91 -8.11
N PRO A 61 0.12 -1.60 -8.97
CA PRO A 61 0.64 -2.74 -9.71
C PRO A 61 1.84 -2.29 -10.55
N ASN A 62 2.97 -2.99 -10.40
CA ASN A 62 4.17 -2.73 -11.19
C ASN A 62 4.00 -3.36 -12.58
N ASN A 63 3.37 -2.66 -13.51
CA ASN A 63 3.28 -3.07 -14.91
C ASN A 63 4.64 -3.02 -15.66
N ASN A 64 5.76 -3.02 -14.93
CA ASN A 64 7.11 -2.85 -15.46
C ASN A 64 7.70 -4.14 -16.05
N LYS A 65 6.93 -5.23 -16.03
CA LYS A 65 7.17 -6.40 -16.87
C LYS A 65 5.89 -6.70 -17.67
N PRO A 66 5.86 -6.43 -18.99
CA PRO A 66 5.00 -7.21 -19.86
C PRO A 66 5.56 -8.64 -19.87
N ASP A 67 4.95 -9.55 -19.12
CA ASP A 67 5.30 -10.99 -19.08
C ASP A 67 5.03 -11.74 -20.41
N ASN A 68 5.02 -11.07 -21.57
CA ASN A 68 4.70 -11.70 -22.86
C ASN A 68 5.40 -11.07 -24.08
N ILE A 69 6.63 -10.60 -23.93
CA ILE A 69 7.55 -10.44 -25.07
C ILE A 69 8.74 -11.35 -24.75
N ASN A 70 8.78 -12.52 -25.40
CA ASN A 70 9.97 -13.37 -25.42
C ASN A 70 11.13 -12.57 -26.06
N ASP A 71 12.31 -12.64 -25.43
CA ASP A 71 13.58 -12.38 -26.11
C ASP A 71 13.93 -13.58 -27.02
#